data_AF-A0A256HFA4-F1
#
_entry.id   AF-A0A256HFA4-F1
#
_cell.length_a   1.000
_cell.length_b   1.000
_cell.length_c   1.000
_cell.angle_alpha   90.00
_cell.angle_beta   90.00
_cell.angle_gamma   90.00
#
_symmetry.space_group_name_H-M   'P 1'
#
loop_
_entity.id
_entity.type
_entity.pdbx_description
1 polymer ?
#
loop_
_entity_poly.entity_id
_entity_poly.type
_entity_poly.pdbx_seq_one_letter_code
_entity_poly.pdbx_strand_id
1 'polypeptide(L)'
;MSRKVPVQSYVLTECRERWRDIADEMGMSESQFVQAMVEAGLKKFTREVEPDMTRDELRRERNELYTELREEREAKHRLEEKSMTSEREVVIEYVEDNPGCTYKNIADHLAQTAPSRTTNVLEKTEGSDLTVDEDGRWFTR
;
A
#
# COMPACT_ATOMS: atom_id res chain seq x y z
N MET A 1 23.93 -32.51 -40.94
CA MET A 1 23.17 -33.20 -39.87
C MET A 1 23.59 -32.63 -38.53
N SER A 2 22.67 -32.09 -37.73
CA SER A 2 22.98 -31.55 -36.40
C SER A 2 23.16 -32.70 -35.40
N ARG A 3 24.24 -32.68 -34.61
CA ARG A 3 24.57 -33.73 -33.63
C ARG A 3 23.86 -33.41 -32.31
N LYS A 4 23.11 -34.37 -31.74
CA LYS A 4 22.51 -34.24 -30.41
C LYS A 4 23.61 -34.37 -29.33
N VAL A 5 23.59 -33.48 -28.33
CA VAL A 5 24.50 -33.48 -27.19
C VAL A 5 23.65 -33.54 -25.92
N PRO A 6 24.02 -34.36 -24.90
CA PRO A 6 23.24 -34.45 -23.67
C PRO A 6 23.33 -33.16 -22.84
N VAL A 7 22.22 -32.76 -22.22
CA VAL A 7 22.14 -31.66 -21.25
C VAL A 7 21.59 -32.23 -19.94
N GLN A 8 22.23 -31.91 -18.82
CA GLN A 8 21.79 -32.32 -17.49
C GLN A 8 21.48 -31.08 -16.65
N SER A 9 20.41 -31.16 -15.88
CA SER A 9 19.99 -30.11 -14.95
C SER A 9 19.42 -30.75 -13.68
N TYR A 10 19.51 -30.03 -12.57
CA TYR A 10 18.93 -30.42 -11.29
C TYR A 10 17.59 -29.72 -11.09
N VAL A 11 16.57 -30.49 -10.72
CA VAL A 11 15.20 -30.01 -10.50
C VAL A 11 14.67 -30.60 -9.21
N LEU A 12 13.67 -29.95 -8.63
CA LEU A 12 12.96 -30.49 -7.48
C LEU A 12 12.27 -31.81 -7.85
N THR A 13 12.24 -32.75 -6.92
CA THR A 13 11.65 -34.08 -7.12
C THR A 13 10.19 -34.01 -7.56
N GLU A 14 9.40 -33.15 -6.92
CA GLU A 14 7.98 -32.90 -7.24
C GLU A 14 7.77 -32.45 -8.70
N CYS A 15 8.69 -31.63 -9.23
CA CYS A 15 8.62 -31.19 -10.62
C CYS A 15 8.83 -32.36 -11.56
N ARG A 16 9.81 -33.22 -11.26
CA ARG A 16 10.14 -34.38 -12.07
C ARG A 16 9.01 -35.42 -12.07
N GLU A 17 8.41 -35.67 -10.92
CA GLU A 17 7.26 -36.59 -10.79
C GLU A 17 6.08 -36.10 -11.63
N ARG A 18 5.69 -34.83 -11.47
CA ARG A 18 4.61 -34.24 -12.27
C ARG A 18 4.89 -34.30 -13.78
N TRP A 19 6.13 -34.06 -14.20
CA TRP A 19 6.50 -34.14 -15.61
C TRP A 19 6.45 -35.56 -16.15
N ARG A 20 6.76 -36.56 -15.33
CA ARG A 20 6.63 -37.97 -15.71
C ARG A 20 5.18 -38.33 -15.96
N ASP A 21 4.28 -37.96 -15.05
CA ASP A 21 2.85 -38.25 -15.17
C ASP A 21 2.28 -37.66 -16.47
N ILE A 22 2.61 -36.39 -16.75
CA ILE A 22 2.18 -35.72 -17.98
C ILE A 22 2.82 -36.35 -19.22
N ALA A 23 4.09 -36.74 -19.16
CA ALA A 23 4.76 -37.40 -20.28
C ALA A 23 4.08 -38.74 -20.61
N ASP A 24 3.70 -39.51 -19.59
CA ASP A 24 2.97 -40.76 -19.73
C ASP A 24 1.57 -40.53 -20.32
N GLU A 25 0.83 -39.52 -19.85
CA GLU A 25 -0.47 -39.11 -20.44
C GLU A 25 -0.36 -38.74 -21.93
N MET A 26 0.76 -38.10 -22.32
CA MET A 26 1.02 -37.70 -23.69
C MET A 26 1.71 -38.79 -24.53
N GLY A 27 1.95 -39.99 -23.97
CA GLY A 27 2.58 -41.10 -24.66
C GLY A 27 4.02 -40.83 -25.11
N MET A 28 4.77 -40.02 -24.36
CA MET A 28 6.14 -39.63 -24.68
C MET A 28 7.11 -39.92 -23.53
N SER A 29 8.41 -39.99 -23.83
CA SER A 29 9.42 -40.13 -22.77
C SER A 29 9.61 -38.83 -21.96
N GLU A 30 10.02 -38.97 -20.69
CA GLU A 30 10.35 -37.83 -19.81
C GLU A 30 11.30 -36.83 -20.49
N SER A 31 12.32 -37.31 -21.21
CA SER A 31 13.27 -36.46 -21.94
C SER A 31 12.65 -35.74 -23.15
N GLN A 32 11.74 -36.39 -23.89
CA GLN A 32 11.02 -35.76 -25.00
C GLN A 32 10.06 -34.69 -24.49
N PHE A 33 9.38 -34.96 -23.38
CA PHE A 33 8.50 -33.99 -22.74
C PHE A 33 9.28 -32.76 -22.24
N VAL A 34 10.41 -32.97 -21.55
CA VAL A 34 11.29 -31.87 -21.10
C VAL A 34 11.81 -31.07 -22.29
N GLN A 35 12.24 -31.73 -23.38
CA GLN A 35 12.65 -31.05 -24.60
C GLN A 35 11.51 -30.18 -25.17
N ALA A 36 10.30 -30.73 -25.30
CA ALA A 36 9.14 -30.03 -25.82
C ALA A 36 8.72 -28.84 -24.94
N MET A 37 8.78 -28.98 -23.62
CA MET A 37 8.54 -27.89 -22.68
C MET A 37 9.58 -26.78 -22.81
N VAL A 38 10.86 -27.11 -22.94
CA VAL A 38 11.93 -26.13 -23.13
C VAL A 38 11.76 -25.40 -24.46
N GLU A 39 11.43 -26.11 -25.54
CA GLU A 39 11.13 -25.51 -26.84
C GLU A 39 9.89 -24.62 -26.79
N ALA A 40 8.83 -25.04 -26.10
CA ALA A 40 7.61 -24.25 -25.91
C ALA A 40 7.85 -23.02 -25.02
N GLY A 41 8.66 -23.17 -23.97
CA GLY A 41 9.13 -22.07 -23.12
C GLY A 41 9.89 -21.06 -23.95
N LEU A 42 10.90 -21.49 -24.71
CA LEU A 42 11.65 -20.62 -25.62
C LEU A 42 10.73 -19.92 -26.62
N LYS A 43 9.73 -20.61 -27.21
CA LYS A 43 8.74 -19.98 -28.10
C LYS A 43 7.86 -18.93 -27.41
N LYS A 44 7.51 -19.13 -26.13
CA LYS A 44 6.77 -18.15 -25.33
C LYS A 44 7.66 -16.98 -24.88
N PHE A 45 8.95 -17.23 -24.63
CA PHE A 45 9.95 -16.24 -24.22
C PHE A 45 10.60 -15.49 -25.39
N THR A 46 10.47 -15.97 -26.64
CA THR A 46 10.79 -15.17 -27.86
C THR A 46 9.77 -14.08 -28.14
N ARG A 47 8.67 -14.02 -27.38
CA ARG A 47 7.93 -12.77 -27.24
C ARG A 47 8.76 -11.91 -26.31
N GLU A 48 9.60 -11.05 -26.87
CA GLU A 48 10.28 -9.98 -26.15
C GLU A 48 9.21 -9.19 -25.39
N VAL A 49 9.02 -9.53 -24.12
CA VAL A 49 8.30 -8.66 -23.20
C VAL A 49 9.34 -7.63 -22.83
N GLU A 50 9.40 -6.59 -23.64
CA GLU A 50 10.17 -5.39 -23.32
C GLU A 50 9.55 -4.84 -22.03
N PRO A 51 10.28 -4.85 -20.91
CA PRO A 51 9.74 -4.26 -19.68
C PRO A 51 9.53 -2.78 -19.93
N ASP A 52 8.33 -2.27 -19.65
CA ASP A 52 8.02 -0.84 -19.80
C ASP A 52 8.98 0.06 -19.00
N MET A 53 9.59 -0.51 -17.95
CA MET A 53 10.62 0.14 -17.14
C MET A 53 11.77 -0.81 -16.83
N THR A 54 12.98 -0.28 -16.90
CA THR A 54 14.19 -0.94 -16.43
C THR A 54 14.15 -1.16 -14.92
N ARG A 55 14.94 -2.12 -14.41
CA ARG A 55 15.05 -2.35 -12.95
C ARG A 55 15.50 -1.11 -12.18
N ASP A 56 16.27 -0.23 -12.81
CA ASP A 56 16.75 1.00 -12.19
C ASP A 56 15.69 2.10 -12.19
N GLU A 57 14.80 2.15 -13.19
CA GLU A 57 13.59 2.98 -13.18
C GLU A 57 12.62 2.54 -12.09
N LEU A 58 12.33 1.24 -12.00
CA LEU A 58 11.50 0.69 -10.92
C LEU A 58 12.06 0.99 -9.52
N ARG A 59 13.40 0.99 -9.36
CA ARG A 59 14.03 1.37 -8.08
C ARG A 59 13.85 2.85 -7.76
N ARG A 60 13.94 3.71 -8.77
CA ARG A 60 13.74 5.16 -8.62
C ARG A 60 12.29 5.45 -8.25
N GLU A 61 11.34 4.96 -9.03
CA GLU A 61 9.91 5.10 -8.76
C GLU A 61 9.54 4.56 -7.37
N ARG A 62 10.06 3.38 -7.02
CA ARG A 62 9.89 2.83 -5.67
C ARG A 62 10.41 3.80 -4.60
N ASN A 63 11.62 4.34 -4.76
CA ASN A 63 12.19 5.24 -3.77
C ASN A 63 11.40 6.56 -3.66
N GLU A 64 10.89 7.08 -4.78
CA GLU A 64 10.02 8.26 -4.83
C GLU A 64 8.72 7.98 -4.06
N LEU A 65 8.02 6.89 -4.37
CA LEU A 65 6.82 6.47 -3.66
C LEU A 65 7.04 6.26 -2.16
N TYR A 66 8.19 5.70 -1.76
CA TYR A 66 8.53 5.56 -0.34
C TYR A 66 8.76 6.90 0.36
N THR A 67 9.29 7.88 -0.36
CA THR A 67 9.54 9.22 0.16
C THR A 67 8.20 9.95 0.36
N GLU A 68 7.36 9.97 -0.66
CA GLU A 68 6.01 10.55 -0.60
C GLU A 68 5.16 9.91 0.50
N LEU A 69 5.12 8.57 0.55
CA LEU A 69 4.39 7.86 1.61
C LEU A 69 4.88 8.21 3.01
N ARG A 70 6.19 8.43 3.18
CA ARG A 70 6.76 8.82 4.46
C ARG A 70 6.33 10.24 4.83
N GLU A 71 6.44 11.18 3.90
CA GLU A 71 6.05 12.58 4.11
C GLU A 71 4.57 12.70 4.50
N GLU A 72 3.70 11.95 3.81
CA GLU A 72 2.27 11.88 4.11
C GLU A 72 1.99 11.32 5.50
N ARG A 73 2.67 10.23 5.89
CA ARG A 73 2.53 9.66 7.23
C ARG A 73 3.00 10.62 8.31
N GLU A 74 4.11 11.32 8.09
CA GLU A 74 4.61 12.32 9.02
C GLU A 74 3.67 13.53 9.11
N ALA A 75 3.07 13.96 7.99
CA ALA A 75 2.07 15.02 7.96
C ALA A 75 0.82 14.63 8.74
N LYS A 76 0.29 13.42 8.49
CA LYS A 76 -0.84 12.88 9.25
C LYS A 76 -0.55 12.80 10.75
N HIS A 77 0.61 12.28 11.14
CA HIS A 77 0.99 12.20 12.55
C HIS A 77 1.05 13.59 13.19
N ARG A 78 1.59 14.60 12.51
CA ARG A 78 1.61 15.99 13.00
C ARG A 78 0.19 16.55 13.18
N LEU A 79 -0.73 16.22 12.28
CA LEU A 79 -2.13 16.64 12.38
C LEU A 79 -2.85 15.94 13.53
N GLU A 80 -2.63 14.63 13.68
CA GLU A 80 -3.16 13.85 14.81
C GLU A 80 -2.63 14.38 16.15
N GLU A 81 -1.34 14.70 16.24
CA GLU A 81 -0.72 15.27 17.43
C GLU A 81 -1.29 16.64 17.78
N LYS A 82 -1.51 17.51 16.78
CA LYS A 82 -2.17 18.81 16.97
C LYS A 82 -3.62 18.67 17.43
N SER A 83 -4.36 17.71 16.88
CA SER A 83 -5.74 17.42 17.27
C SER A 83 -5.83 16.86 18.69
N MET A 84 -4.97 15.89 19.04
CA MET A 84 -4.93 15.32 20.38
C MET A 84 -4.46 16.33 21.42
N THR A 85 -3.51 17.22 21.06
CA THR A 85 -3.05 18.27 21.97
C THR A 85 -4.15 19.27 22.26
N SER A 86 -4.93 19.70 21.25
CA SER A 86 -6.03 20.64 21.47
C SER A 86 -7.21 20.05 22.25
N GLU A 87 -7.55 18.77 22.04
CA GLU A 87 -8.60 18.12 22.84
C GLU A 87 -8.16 17.90 24.29
N ARG A 88 -6.89 17.53 24.49
CA ARG A 88 -6.33 17.33 25.82
C ARG A 88 -6.20 18.63 26.60
N GLU A 89 -5.80 19.71 25.93
CA GLU A 89 -5.66 21.04 26.52
C GLU A 89 -7.01 21.57 27.02
N VAL A 90 -8.10 21.33 26.28
CA VAL A 90 -9.47 21.65 26.72
C VAL A 90 -9.88 20.86 27.97
N VAL A 91 -9.50 19.58 28.06
CA VAL A 91 -9.80 18.78 29.26
C VAL A 91 -9.00 19.28 30.46
N ILE A 92 -7.72 19.64 30.27
CA ILE A 92 -6.87 20.16 31.34
C ILE A 92 -7.41 21.50 31.84
N GLU A 93 -7.67 22.45 30.95
CA GLU A 93 -8.24 23.76 31.29
C GLU A 93 -9.57 23.61 32.05
N TYR A 94 -10.47 22.74 31.58
CA TYR A 94 -11.74 22.50 32.26
C TYR A 94 -11.57 21.89 33.67
N VAL A 95 -10.61 20.99 33.86
CA VAL A 95 -10.33 20.37 35.17
C VAL A 95 -9.64 21.34 36.11
N GLU A 96 -8.77 22.23 35.61
CA GLU A 96 -8.14 23.30 36.39
C GLU A 96 -9.18 24.31 36.88
N ASP A 97 -10.13 24.70 36.03
CA ASP A 97 -11.23 25.61 36.38
C ASP A 97 -12.30 24.93 37.26
N ASN A 98 -12.39 23.60 37.22
CA ASN A 98 -13.38 22.82 37.99
C ASN A 98 -12.74 21.64 38.73
N PRO A 99 -11.96 21.88 39.80
CA PRO A 99 -11.29 20.82 40.55
C PRO A 99 -12.30 19.82 41.15
N GLY A 100 -12.02 18.53 41.02
CA GLY A 100 -12.90 17.45 41.51
C GLY A 100 -14.12 17.18 40.61
N CYS A 101 -14.17 17.73 39.40
CA CYS A 101 -15.19 17.40 38.41
C CYS A 101 -15.19 15.90 38.07
N THR A 102 -16.37 15.39 37.72
CA THR A 102 -16.54 13.97 37.36
C THR A 102 -16.31 13.77 35.86
N TYR A 103 -16.05 12.52 35.47
CA TYR A 103 -15.99 12.14 34.05
C TYR A 103 -17.21 12.63 33.26
N LYS A 104 -18.41 12.58 33.86
CA LYS A 104 -19.64 13.07 33.22
C LYS A 104 -19.56 14.57 32.89
N ASN A 105 -19.06 15.38 33.82
CA ASN A 105 -18.92 16.83 33.61
C ASN A 105 -17.94 17.12 32.46
N ILE A 106 -16.83 16.38 32.39
CA ILE A 106 -15.83 16.51 31.32
C ILE A 106 -16.43 16.11 29.97
N ALA A 107 -17.14 14.98 29.91
CA ALA A 107 -17.80 14.50 28.69
C ALA A 107 -18.88 15.47 28.19
N ASP A 108 -19.71 15.99 29.10
CA ASP A 108 -20.75 16.97 28.78
C ASP A 108 -20.13 18.29 28.26
N HIS A 109 -19.02 18.74 28.85
CA HIS A 109 -18.30 19.93 28.40
C HIS A 109 -17.66 19.76 27.02
N LEU A 110 -17.03 18.60 26.76
CA LEU A 110 -16.46 18.29 25.44
C LEU A 110 -17.54 18.22 24.36
N ALA A 111 -18.70 17.64 24.66
CA ALA A 111 -19.83 17.57 23.72
C ALA A 111 -20.39 18.97 23.39
N GLN A 112 -20.48 19.85 24.39
CA GLN A 112 -20.98 21.22 24.19
C GLN A 112 -19.99 22.11 23.43
N THR A 113 -18.69 21.92 23.63
CA THR A 113 -17.64 22.70 22.95
C THR A 113 -17.22 22.11 21.61
N ALA A 114 -17.59 20.87 21.28
CA ALA A 114 -17.24 20.21 20.02
C ALA A 114 -17.64 21.05 18.78
N PRO A 115 -18.89 21.55 18.64
CA PRO A 115 -19.30 22.29 17.43
C PRO A 115 -18.45 23.54 17.16
N SER A 116 -18.24 24.40 18.17
CA SER A 116 -17.45 25.62 18.03
C SER A 116 -15.97 25.34 17.74
N ARG A 117 -15.43 24.26 18.31
CA ARG A 117 -14.06 23.81 18.02
C ARG A 117 -13.94 23.27 16.61
N THR A 118 -14.92 22.49 16.14
CA THR A 118 -14.99 22.00 14.76
C THR A 118 -15.03 23.16 13.77
N THR A 119 -15.81 24.22 14.04
CA THR A 119 -15.81 25.45 13.22
C THR A 119 -14.41 26.09 13.16
N ASN A 120 -13.74 26.27 14.32
CA ASN A 120 -12.39 26.84 14.36
C ASN A 120 -11.35 26.00 13.61
N VAL A 121 -11.50 24.68 13.57
CA VAL A 121 -10.63 23.80 12.78
C VAL A 121 -10.92 23.97 11.30
N LEU A 122 -12.20 23.93 10.91
CA LEU A 122 -12.62 24.09 9.52
C LEU A 122 -12.15 25.43 8.94
N GLU A 123 -12.30 26.56 9.65
CA GLU A 123 -11.81 27.87 9.22
C GLU A 123 -10.29 27.92 9.04
N LYS A 124 -9.53 27.20 9.87
CA LYS A 124 -8.06 27.14 9.77
C LYS A 124 -7.57 26.24 8.64
N THR A 125 -8.38 25.26 8.25
CA THR A 125 -8.07 24.32 7.18
C THR A 125 -8.63 24.80 5.83
N GLU A 126 -9.63 25.69 5.84
CA GLU A 126 -10.16 26.36 4.65
C GLU A 126 -9.06 27.09 3.86
N GLY A 127 -8.98 26.83 2.55
CA GLY A 127 -7.99 27.42 1.65
C GLY A 127 -6.65 26.68 1.56
N SER A 128 -6.31 25.85 2.55
CA SER A 128 -5.12 24.97 2.49
C SER A 128 -5.46 23.64 1.82
N ASP A 129 -6.24 22.80 2.49
CA ASP A 129 -6.62 21.45 2.04
C ASP A 129 -8.13 21.31 1.78
N LEU A 130 -8.94 22.27 2.22
CA LEU A 130 -10.40 22.25 2.08
C LEU A 130 -10.91 23.50 1.34
N THR A 131 -11.97 23.34 0.55
CA THR A 131 -12.71 24.43 -0.10
C THR A 131 -14.19 24.35 0.23
N VAL A 132 -14.88 25.49 0.24
CA VAL A 132 -16.33 25.57 0.47
C VAL A 132 -17.04 26.07 -0.79
N ASP A 133 -18.17 25.46 -1.15
CA ASP A 133 -19.00 25.93 -2.27
C ASP A 133 -20.00 27.02 -1.83
N GLU A 134 -20.72 27.57 -2.80
CA GLU A 134 -21.75 28.60 -2.59
C GLU A 134 -22.93 28.11 -1.72
N ASP A 135 -23.11 26.79 -1.61
CA ASP A 135 -24.14 26.14 -0.79
C ASP A 135 -23.62 25.80 0.64
N GLY A 136 -22.39 26.16 0.98
CA GLY A 136 -21.79 25.90 2.30
C GLY A 136 -21.32 24.45 2.52
N ARG A 137 -21.13 23.67 1.45
CA ARG A 137 -20.61 22.30 1.51
C ARG A 137 -19.08 22.30 1.38
N TRP A 138 -18.44 21.47 2.17
CA TRP A 138 -16.99 21.36 2.26
C TRP A 138 -16.46 20.24 1.36
N PHE A 139 -15.37 20.52 0.65
CA PHE A 139 -14.69 19.60 -0.24
C PHE A 139 -13.20 19.58 0.07
N THR A 140 -12.56 18.42 -0.11
CA THR A 140 -11.10 18.34 -0.15
C THR A 140 -10.61 18.90 -1.49
N ARG A 141 -9.55 19.69 -1.44
CA ARG A 141 -8.92 20.26 -2.63
C ARG A 141 -8.30 19.20 -3.53
#